data_AF-H6RDM4-F1
#
_entry.id   AF-H6RDM4-F1
#
_cell.length_a   1.000
_cell.length_b   1.000
_cell.length_c   1.000
_cell.angle_alpha   90.00
_cell.angle_beta   90.00
_cell.angle_gamma   90.00
#
_symmetry.space_group_name_H-M   'P 1'
#
loop_
_entity.id
_entity.type
_entity.pdbx_description
1 polymer ?
#
loop_
_entity_poly.entity_id
_entity_poly.type
_entity_poly.pdbx_seq_one_letter_code
_entity_poly.pdbx_strand_id
1 'polypeptide(L)'
;MRVCYKKSVLEMIQWSEEIAAVSREQQKIFLKYSLHMFRQSMLRNYTEDHLTKVSNEEDQFLDKFSQFISGNNVFNFMKTFDEAHYHIERNANPKILFTNLCFNVMRYIHGA
;
A
#
# COMPACT_ATOMS: atom_id res chain seq x y z
N MET A 1 -1.89 -2.86 -7.67
CA MET A 1 -2.48 -2.55 -6.35
C MET A 1 -4.02 -2.56 -6.35
N ARG A 2 -4.71 -2.30 -7.47
CA ARG A 2 -6.18 -2.55 -7.63
C ARG A 2 -6.65 -3.99 -7.38
N VAL A 3 -5.70 -4.89 -7.27
CA VAL A 3 -5.91 -6.32 -7.41
C VAL A 3 -6.08 -7.02 -6.05
N CYS A 4 -5.59 -6.37 -5.00
CA CYS A 4 -5.75 -6.83 -3.62
C CYS A 4 -7.21 -6.78 -3.13
N TYR A 5 -8.12 -6.15 -3.89
CA TYR A 5 -9.50 -5.86 -3.49
C TYR A 5 -10.51 -6.95 -3.86
N LYS A 6 -10.16 -7.89 -4.76
CA LYS A 6 -11.10 -8.90 -5.28
C LYS A 6 -11.03 -10.27 -4.62
N LYS A 7 -10.21 -10.47 -3.57
CA LYS A 7 -9.75 -11.81 -3.13
C LYS A 7 -9.14 -12.63 -4.28
N SER A 8 -8.72 -11.98 -5.37
CA SER A 8 -8.13 -12.66 -6.51
C SER A 8 -6.64 -12.82 -6.25
N VAL A 9 -6.30 -13.86 -5.49
CA VAL A 9 -4.90 -14.22 -5.15
C VAL A 9 -4.04 -14.27 -6.40
N LEU A 10 -4.60 -14.78 -7.50
CA LEU A 10 -3.94 -14.93 -8.79
C LEU A 10 -3.50 -13.59 -9.38
N GLU A 11 -4.39 -12.61 -9.26
CA GLU A 11 -4.27 -11.28 -9.80
C GLU A 11 -3.25 -10.50 -8.92
N MET A 12 -3.21 -10.76 -7.60
CA MET A 12 -2.23 -10.18 -6.67
C MET A 12 -0.82 -10.73 -6.93
N ILE A 13 -0.70 -12.03 -7.19
CA ILE A 13 0.55 -12.66 -7.59
C ILE A 13 1.03 -12.06 -8.91
N GLN A 14 0.14 -11.90 -9.90
CA GLN A 14 0.48 -11.26 -11.17
C GLN A 14 0.98 -9.83 -10.97
N TRP A 15 0.32 -9.04 -10.13
CA TRP A 15 0.79 -7.69 -9.79
C TRP A 15 2.14 -7.71 -9.05
N SER A 16 2.38 -8.71 -8.19
CA SER A 16 3.68 -8.88 -7.50
C SER A 16 4.82 -9.19 -8.48
N GLU A 17 4.53 -9.89 -9.57
CA GLU A 17 5.50 -10.16 -10.64
C GLU A 17 5.77 -8.90 -11.48
N GLU A 18 4.74 -8.13 -11.81
CA GLU A 18 4.87 -6.86 -12.53
C GLU A 18 5.72 -5.85 -11.75
N ILE A 19 5.44 -5.66 -10.45
CA ILE A 19 6.22 -4.74 -9.60
C ILE A 19 7.64 -5.28 -9.33
N ALA A 20 7.84 -6.60 -9.31
CA ALA A 20 9.18 -7.17 -9.19
C ALA A 20 10.03 -6.98 -10.45
N ALA A 21 9.39 -6.81 -11.63
CA ALA A 21 10.06 -6.61 -12.91
C ALA A 21 10.54 -5.15 -13.14
N VAL A 22 9.98 -4.17 -12.44
CA VAL A 22 10.46 -2.77 -12.49
C VAL A 22 11.78 -2.59 -11.72
N SER A 23 12.48 -1.49 -12.00
CA SER A 23 13.74 -1.17 -11.34
C SER A 23 13.56 -0.99 -9.81
N ARG A 24 14.60 -1.29 -9.03
CA ARG A 24 14.57 -1.13 -7.57
C ARG A 24 14.27 0.31 -7.14
N GLU A 25 14.76 1.31 -7.87
CA GLU A 25 14.43 2.71 -7.57
C GLU A 25 12.93 2.97 -7.73
N GLN A 26 12.31 2.47 -8.80
CA GLN A 26 10.86 2.56 -8.99
C GLN A 26 10.08 1.81 -7.89
N GLN A 27 10.56 0.64 -7.46
CA GLN A 27 9.98 -0.10 -6.34
C GLN A 27 10.01 0.69 -5.03
N LYS A 28 11.14 1.35 -4.71
CA LYS A 28 11.27 2.22 -3.53
C LYS A 28 10.36 3.44 -3.62
N ILE A 29 10.31 4.10 -4.78
CA ILE A 29 9.41 5.23 -5.03
C ILE A 29 7.96 4.81 -4.78
N PHE A 30 7.56 3.65 -5.29
CA PHE A 30 6.23 3.09 -5.07
C PHE A 30 5.92 2.84 -3.58
N LEU A 31 6.85 2.24 -2.84
CA LEU A 31 6.68 1.97 -1.40
C LEU A 31 6.59 3.27 -0.60
N LYS A 32 7.45 4.26 -0.89
CA LYS A 32 7.38 5.60 -0.27
C LYS A 32 6.09 6.34 -0.60
N TYR A 33 5.64 6.26 -1.85
CA TYR A 33 4.37 6.86 -2.27
C TYR A 33 3.20 6.21 -1.53
N SER A 34 3.19 4.87 -1.42
CA SER A 34 2.17 4.14 -0.65
C SER A 34 2.13 4.58 0.82
N LEU A 35 3.29 4.72 1.47
CA LEU A 35 3.40 5.24 2.85
C LEU A 35 2.88 6.68 2.97
N HIS A 36 3.17 7.53 1.99
CA HIS A 36 2.63 8.88 1.94
C HIS A 36 1.09 8.85 1.89
N MET A 37 0.53 8.02 1.01
CA MET A 37 -0.93 7.88 0.87
C MET A 37 -1.59 7.36 2.15
N PHE A 38 -0.97 6.44 2.90
CA PHE A 38 -1.52 6.01 4.19
C PHE A 38 -1.56 7.15 5.21
N ARG A 39 -0.53 7.99 5.25
CA ARG A 39 -0.49 9.16 6.14
C ARG A 39 -1.57 10.18 5.77
N GLN A 40 -1.75 10.46 4.47
CA GLN A 40 -2.83 11.33 4.00
C GLN A 40 -4.21 10.75 4.32
N SER A 41 -4.38 9.43 4.15
CA SER A 41 -5.62 8.72 4.52
C SER A 41 -5.95 8.86 6.00
N MET A 42 -4.94 8.79 6.89
CA MET A 42 -5.15 9.04 8.31
C MET A 42 -5.53 10.50 8.57
N LEU A 43 -4.78 11.45 8.04
CA LEU A 43 -5.09 12.87 8.18
C LEU A 43 -6.52 13.17 7.74
N ARG A 44 -6.98 12.63 6.61
CA ARG A 44 -8.37 12.78 6.15
C ARG A 44 -9.38 12.24 7.17
N ASN A 45 -9.15 11.03 7.70
CA ASN A 45 -10.02 10.43 8.72
C ASN A 45 -10.06 11.20 10.04
N TYR A 46 -8.96 11.84 10.45
CA TYR A 46 -8.87 12.57 11.73
C TYR A 46 -9.28 14.03 11.66
N THR A 47 -9.30 14.64 10.47
CA THR A 47 -9.43 16.11 10.32
C THR A 47 -10.63 16.57 9.49
N GLU A 48 -11.58 15.66 9.18
CA GLU A 48 -12.82 15.97 8.43
C GLU A 48 -12.57 16.87 7.20
N ASP A 49 -11.60 16.47 6.35
CA ASP A 49 -11.25 17.15 5.09
C ASP A 49 -10.66 18.58 5.17
N HIS A 50 -10.48 19.15 6.36
CA HIS A 50 -10.14 20.57 6.48
C HIS A 50 -8.65 20.91 6.24
N LEU A 51 -7.76 19.91 6.13
CA LEU A 51 -6.29 20.07 6.10
C LEU A 51 -5.59 19.26 5.00
N THR A 52 -6.32 18.52 4.18
CA THR A 52 -5.75 17.62 3.18
C THR A 52 -5.34 18.41 1.93
N LYS A 53 -4.05 18.74 1.81
CA LYS A 53 -3.45 19.20 0.55
C LYS A 53 -3.18 18.01 -0.36
N VAL A 54 -4.23 17.43 -0.93
CA VAL A 54 -4.13 16.37 -1.94
C VAL A 54 -4.59 16.89 -3.29
N SER A 55 -3.88 16.51 -4.35
CA SER A 55 -4.32 16.78 -5.72
C SER A 55 -5.63 16.04 -6.00
N ASN A 56 -6.46 16.51 -6.94
CA ASN A 56 -7.73 15.84 -7.32
C ASN A 56 -7.53 14.36 -7.72
N GLU A 57 -6.37 14.01 -8.27
CA GLU A 57 -6.01 12.62 -8.62
C GLU A 57 -5.73 11.77 -7.37
N GLU A 58 -5.05 12.35 -6.39
CA GLU A 58 -4.77 11.71 -5.10
C GLU A 58 -6.05 11.58 -4.29
N ASP A 59 -6.96 12.53 -4.41
CA ASP A 59 -8.26 12.52 -3.73
C ASP A 59 -9.17 11.41 -4.25
N GLN A 60 -9.22 11.19 -5.57
CA GLN A 60 -9.92 10.03 -6.15
C GLN A 60 -9.29 8.69 -5.79
N PHE A 61 -7.97 8.64 -5.58
CA PHE A 61 -7.30 7.44 -5.10
C PHE A 61 -7.63 7.20 -3.63
N LEU A 62 -7.55 8.26 -2.80
CA LEU A 62 -7.90 8.22 -1.38
C LEU A 62 -9.35 7.82 -1.18
N ASP A 63 -10.31 8.35 -1.94
CA ASP A 63 -11.74 8.02 -1.79
C ASP A 63 -12.01 6.52 -2.02
N LYS A 64 -11.24 5.90 -2.92
CA LYS A 64 -11.31 4.45 -3.20
C LYS A 64 -10.50 3.60 -2.23
N PHE A 65 -9.52 4.19 -1.55
CA PHE A 65 -8.56 3.48 -0.69
C PHE A 65 -8.89 3.63 0.80
N SER A 66 -9.48 4.76 1.20
CA SER A 66 -9.91 5.12 2.56
C SER A 66 -10.95 4.15 3.09
N GLN A 67 -11.88 3.68 2.24
CA GLN A 67 -12.88 2.67 2.61
C GLN A 67 -12.28 1.35 3.11
N PHE A 68 -11.01 1.06 2.81
CA PHE A 68 -10.29 -0.14 3.28
C PHE A 68 -9.25 0.15 4.36
N ILE A 69 -9.03 1.42 4.67
CA ILE A 69 -8.10 1.91 5.70
C ILE A 69 -8.95 2.41 6.87
N SER A 70 -9.21 1.55 7.86
CA SER A 70 -9.71 2.02 9.15
C SER A 70 -8.55 2.29 10.12
N GLY A 71 -8.80 3.09 11.15
CA GLY A 71 -7.79 3.49 12.14
C GLY A 71 -7.08 2.32 12.82
N ASN A 72 -7.71 1.14 12.89
CA ASN A 72 -7.13 -0.07 13.48
C ASN A 72 -6.15 -0.80 12.54
N ASN A 73 -6.31 -0.67 11.22
CA ASN A 73 -5.59 -1.45 10.21
C ASN A 73 -4.41 -0.65 9.66
N VAL A 74 -4.53 0.68 9.59
CA VAL A 74 -3.58 1.58 8.95
C VAL A 74 -2.15 1.47 9.50
N PHE A 75 -2.01 1.29 10.81
CA PHE A 75 -0.70 1.10 11.44
C PHE A 75 0.01 -0.17 10.96
N ASN A 76 -0.75 -1.26 10.79
CA ASN A 76 -0.20 -2.52 10.29
C ASN A 76 0.23 -2.40 8.82
N PHE A 77 -0.54 -1.67 8.00
CA PHE A 77 -0.16 -1.33 6.63
C PHE A 77 1.14 -0.51 6.60
N MET A 78 1.19 0.59 7.35
CA MET A 78 2.36 1.46 7.38
C MET A 78 3.61 0.69 7.80
N LYS A 79 3.53 -0.10 8.88
CA LYS A 79 4.66 -0.91 9.34
C LYS A 79 5.14 -1.89 8.26
N THR A 80 4.23 -2.62 7.64
CA THR A 80 4.57 -3.64 6.63
C THR A 80 5.21 -3.01 5.38
N PHE A 81 4.75 -1.83 4.96
CA PHE A 81 5.30 -1.13 3.80
C PHE A 81 6.65 -0.47 4.11
N ASP A 82 6.85 0.00 5.34
CA ASP A 82 8.14 0.54 5.80
C ASP A 82 9.21 -0.57 5.88
N GLU A 83 8.85 -1.72 6.44
CA GLU A 83 9.69 -2.92 6.45
C GLU A 83 10.02 -3.39 5.02
N ALA A 84 9.05 -3.39 4.12
CA ALA A 84 9.29 -3.73 2.72
C ALA A 84 10.26 -2.75 2.04
N HIS A 85 10.12 -1.44 2.30
CA HIS A 85 11.04 -0.43 1.77
C HIS A 85 12.47 -0.70 2.26
N TYR A 86 12.63 -0.93 3.56
CA TYR A 86 13.91 -1.27 4.18
C TYR A 86 14.54 -2.55 3.60
N HIS A 87 13.72 -3.58 3.34
CA HIS A 87 14.19 -4.82 2.74
C HIS A 87 14.63 -4.65 1.28
N ILE A 88 13.93 -3.85 0.47
CA ILE A 88 14.37 -3.52 -0.90
C ILE A 88 15.73 -2.82 -0.89
N GLU A 89 15.96 -1.87 0.03
CA GLU A 89 17.26 -1.20 0.17
C GLU A 89 18.40 -2.17 0.52
N ARG A 90 18.08 -3.27 1.20
CA ARG A 90 19.03 -4.33 1.57
C ARG A 90 19.13 -5.47 0.56
N ASN A 91 18.74 -5.23 -0.69
CA ASN A 91 18.79 -6.22 -1.77
C ASN A 91 17.92 -7.46 -1.53
N ALA A 92 16.78 -7.33 -0.85
CA ALA A 92 15.81 -8.42 -0.78
C ALA A 92 15.32 -8.83 -2.17
N ASN A 93 14.89 -10.08 -2.31
CA ASN A 93 14.26 -10.56 -3.54
C ASN A 93 12.88 -9.87 -3.71
N PRO A 94 12.69 -9.03 -4.75
CA PRO A 94 11.46 -8.26 -4.90
C PRO A 94 10.22 -9.14 -5.07
N LYS A 95 10.33 -10.26 -5.80
CA LYS A 95 9.20 -11.16 -6.05
C LYS A 95 8.67 -11.75 -4.74
N ILE A 96 9.56 -12.27 -3.89
CA ILE A 96 9.18 -12.81 -2.58
C ILE A 96 8.61 -11.71 -1.68
N LEU A 97 9.28 -10.55 -1.66
CA LEU A 97 8.88 -9.44 -0.80
C LEU A 97 7.49 -8.90 -1.14
N PHE A 98 7.23 -8.61 -2.42
CA PHE A 98 5.93 -8.09 -2.87
C PHE A 98 4.83 -9.14 -2.77
N THR A 99 5.16 -10.43 -2.95
CA THR A 99 4.21 -11.52 -2.67
C THR A 99 3.81 -11.54 -1.20
N ASN A 100 4.78 -11.44 -0.28
CA ASN A 100 4.51 -11.37 1.17
C ASN A 100 3.69 -10.13 1.54
N LEU A 101 4.04 -8.98 0.94
CA LEU A 101 3.30 -7.72 1.09
C LEU A 101 1.82 -7.89 0.69
N CYS A 102 1.53 -8.54 -0.43
CA CYS A 102 0.17 -8.85 -0.86
C CYS A 102 -0.59 -9.72 0.16
N PHE A 103 0.04 -10.76 0.71
CA PHE A 103 -0.60 -11.59 1.73
C PHE A 103 -0.91 -10.83 3.02
N ASN A 104 0.02 -9.98 3.49
CA ASN A 104 -0.20 -9.14 4.66
C ASN A 104 -1.34 -8.15 4.43
N VAL A 105 -1.38 -7.49 3.26
CA VAL A 105 -2.46 -6.59 2.86
C VAL A 105 -3.81 -7.31 2.89
N MET A 106 -3.91 -8.52 2.33
CA MET A 106 -5.14 -9.31 2.36
C MET A 106 -5.59 -9.60 3.80
N ARG A 107 -4.65 -9.99 4.67
CA ARG A 107 -4.93 -10.29 6.08
C ARG A 107 -5.49 -9.07 6.82
N TYR A 108 -4.97 -7.87 6.57
CA TYR A 108 -5.43 -6.65 7.25
C TYR A 108 -6.79 -6.15 6.77
N ILE A 109 -7.21 -6.52 5.55
CA ILE A 109 -8.54 -6.16 5.00
C ILE A 109 -9.62 -7.12 5.52
N HIS A 110 -9.30 -8.41 5.72
CA HIS A 110 -10.29 -9.44 6.06
C HIS A 110 -10.27 -9.89 7.53
N GLY A 111 -9.27 -9.46 8.30
CA GLY A 111 -9.10 -9.81 9.70
C GLY A 111 -9.78 -8.86 10.69
N ALA A 112 -10.76 -8.07 10.23
CA ALA A 112 -11.59 -7.20 11.06
C ALA A 112 -12.99 -7.78 11.21
#